data_AF-A0A3M1ZY72-F1
#
_entry.id   AF-A0A3M1ZY72-F1
#
_cell.length_a   1.000
_cell.length_b   1.000
_cell.length_c   1.000
_cell.angle_alpha   90.00
_cell.angle_beta   90.00
_cell.angle_gamma   90.00
#
_symmetry.space_group_name_H-M   'P 1'
#
loop_
_entity.id
_entity.type
_entity.pdbx_description
1 polymer ?
#
loop_
_entity_poly.entity_id
_entity_poly.type
_entity_poly.pdbx_seq_one_letter_code
_entity_poly.pdbx_strand_id
1 'polypeptide(L)'
;MPRPHDSTTILSLLVLVAACDSKRDERDEKPNADGAAQRIEAAVENEVQKAEREFGLDSKTLRKRTCDLLTAEMVADGFGLNASDLEQTKIVGCGYTWKGNEEVVEARILMPQVHASTAAAKKWFEGATANRTKEELAAQMDRITKKAQEHEKIDTKSKKRTTKKVGGLMKMAIPEEGISYENLPGIGDEARIASNDGTAIVRVGNVTFRLSAYRCKEKPKVDIVSTDPKKLMARTMEIEHKWVAETMDARRKGVAMLGPKVVEKLKTL
;
A
#
# COMPACT_ATOMS: atom_id res chain seq x y z
N MET A 1 0.26 -7.12 -28.29
CA MET A 1 -0.56 -6.05 -27.67
C MET A 1 -0.38 -6.12 -26.16
N PRO A 2 0.02 -5.02 -25.48
CA PRO A 2 0.23 -5.03 -24.04
C PRO A 2 -1.10 -5.03 -23.27
N ARG A 3 -1.31 -6.02 -22.39
CA ARG A 3 -2.47 -6.06 -21.48
C ARG A 3 -2.29 -5.01 -20.37
N PRO A 4 -3.33 -4.28 -19.95
CA PRO A 4 -3.23 -3.32 -18.84
C PRO A 4 -3.17 -4.07 -17.51
N HIS A 5 -1.99 -4.08 -16.88
CA HIS A 5 -1.77 -4.78 -15.61
C HIS A 5 -2.39 -4.04 -14.41
N ASP A 6 -2.94 -4.84 -13.48
CA ASP A 6 -3.19 -4.56 -12.06
C ASP A 6 -3.91 -3.26 -11.69
N SER A 7 -5.20 -3.20 -12.04
CA SER A 7 -6.17 -2.33 -11.34
C SER A 7 -6.71 -2.96 -10.03
N THR A 8 -6.43 -4.23 -9.80
CA THR A 8 -7.13 -5.08 -8.80
C THR A 8 -6.81 -4.69 -7.36
N THR A 9 -5.53 -4.41 -7.04
CA THR A 9 -5.08 -4.09 -5.67
C THR A 9 -5.61 -2.74 -5.17
N ILE A 10 -5.78 -1.76 -6.06
CA ILE A 10 -6.37 -0.45 -5.70
C ILE A 10 -7.91 -0.52 -5.69
N LEU A 11 -8.51 -1.39 -6.52
CA LEU A 11 -9.94 -1.71 -6.41
C LEU A 11 -10.29 -2.21 -5.01
N SER A 12 -9.44 -3.03 -4.39
CA SER A 12 -9.67 -3.54 -3.03
C SER A 12 -9.85 -2.44 -1.99
N LEU A 13 -9.06 -1.36 -2.02
CA LEU A 13 -9.21 -0.23 -1.08
C LEU A 13 -10.52 0.53 -1.28
N LEU A 14 -10.87 0.83 -2.55
CA LEU A 14 -12.10 1.53 -2.92
C LEU A 14 -13.36 0.70 -2.61
N VAL A 15 -13.29 -0.62 -2.77
CA VAL A 15 -14.38 -1.55 -2.45
C VAL A 15 -14.51 -1.72 -0.93
N LEU A 16 -13.41 -1.79 -0.17
CA LEU A 16 -13.45 -1.87 1.30
C LEU A 16 -14.18 -0.67 1.92
N VAL A 17 -13.87 0.55 1.48
CA VAL A 17 -14.55 1.77 1.99
C VAL A 17 -16.03 1.84 1.57
N ALA A 18 -16.40 1.23 0.44
CA ALA A 18 -17.78 1.19 -0.04
C ALA A 18 -18.61 0.00 0.50
N ALA A 19 -17.98 -0.99 1.10
CA ALA A 19 -18.62 -2.22 1.60
C ALA A 19 -18.96 -2.18 3.11
N CYS A 20 -18.66 -1.09 3.80
CA CYS A 20 -19.06 -0.86 5.20
C CYS A 20 -20.52 -0.41 5.35
N ASP A 21 -21.47 -1.03 4.63
CA ASP A 21 -22.87 -1.12 5.07
C ASP A 21 -23.65 -2.27 4.40
N SER A 22 -24.56 -2.87 5.17
CA SER A 22 -25.59 -3.88 4.87
C SER A 22 -25.20 -5.32 4.43
N LYS A 23 -26.17 -6.23 4.59
CA LYS A 23 -26.03 -7.70 4.71
C LYS A 23 -26.12 -8.44 3.36
N ARG A 24 -25.75 -9.74 3.40
CA ARG A 24 -25.93 -10.75 2.33
C ARG A 24 -27.37 -10.81 1.81
N ASP A 25 -27.51 -11.16 0.52
CA ASP A 25 -28.39 -12.24 0.04
C ASP A 25 -27.76 -12.93 -1.20
N GLU A 26 -28.29 -14.10 -1.58
CA GLU A 26 -27.69 -15.04 -2.55
C GLU A 26 -28.41 -15.08 -3.92
N ARG A 27 -27.72 -15.67 -4.93
CA ARG A 27 -28.24 -16.18 -6.23
C ARG A 27 -28.66 -15.09 -7.27
N ASP A 28 -28.55 -15.25 -8.59
CA ASP A 28 -28.48 -16.45 -9.47
C ASP A 28 -27.47 -16.33 -10.66
N GLU A 29 -27.27 -17.43 -11.40
CA GLU A 29 -26.49 -17.57 -12.66
C GLU A 29 -27.27 -17.08 -13.92
N LYS A 30 -26.78 -16.89 -15.17
CA LYS A 30 -25.51 -17.03 -15.95
C LYS A 30 -25.67 -16.14 -17.25
N PRO A 31 -25.07 -16.32 -18.47
CA PRO A 31 -24.03 -17.25 -18.98
C PRO A 31 -22.85 -16.63 -19.81
N ASN A 32 -21.77 -17.42 -19.95
CA ASN A 32 -20.91 -17.57 -21.14
C ASN A 32 -20.16 -16.34 -21.71
N ALA A 33 -19.27 -15.75 -20.91
CA ALA A 33 -17.97 -15.27 -21.41
C ALA A 33 -16.77 -16.02 -20.79
N ASP A 34 -17.05 -16.97 -19.89
CA ASP A 34 -16.15 -17.30 -18.79
C ASP A 34 -15.03 -18.27 -19.18
N GLY A 35 -15.24 -19.12 -20.20
CA GLY A 35 -14.32 -20.22 -20.50
C GLY A 35 -12.88 -19.80 -20.86
N ALA A 36 -12.67 -18.59 -21.38
CA ALA A 36 -11.33 -18.04 -21.62
C ALA A 36 -10.77 -17.31 -20.39
N ALA A 37 -11.62 -16.61 -19.63
CA ALA A 37 -11.25 -15.94 -18.38
C ALA A 37 -10.84 -16.97 -17.31
N GLN A 38 -11.70 -17.96 -17.04
CA GLN A 38 -11.47 -19.05 -16.10
C GLN A 38 -10.22 -19.88 -16.43
N ARG A 39 -9.91 -20.10 -17.72
CA ARG A 39 -8.66 -20.78 -18.12
C ARG A 39 -7.41 -19.93 -17.87
N ILE A 40 -7.51 -18.60 -18.01
CA ILE A 40 -6.42 -17.69 -17.68
C ILE A 40 -6.29 -17.55 -16.16
N GLU A 41 -7.40 -17.44 -15.42
CA GLU A 41 -7.42 -17.39 -13.96
C GLU A 41 -6.87 -18.69 -13.36
N ALA A 42 -7.31 -19.86 -13.81
CA ALA A 42 -6.77 -21.14 -13.35
C ALA A 42 -5.29 -21.34 -13.74
N ALA A 43 -4.83 -20.79 -14.87
CA ALA A 43 -3.40 -20.82 -15.24
C ALA A 43 -2.57 -19.88 -14.35
N VAL A 44 -3.08 -18.69 -14.06
CA VAL A 44 -2.47 -17.74 -13.11
C VAL A 44 -2.47 -18.33 -11.70
N GLU A 45 -3.56 -18.95 -11.26
CA GLU A 45 -3.69 -19.59 -9.96
C GLU A 45 -2.75 -20.80 -9.82
N ASN A 46 -2.59 -21.63 -10.86
CA ASN A 46 -1.60 -22.71 -10.87
C ASN A 46 -0.15 -22.19 -10.79
N GLU A 47 0.20 -21.11 -11.51
CA GLU A 47 1.54 -20.52 -11.40
C GLU A 47 1.73 -19.77 -10.06
N VAL A 48 0.68 -19.19 -9.46
CA VAL A 48 0.69 -18.72 -8.06
C VAL A 48 0.97 -19.89 -7.12
N GLN A 49 0.17 -20.96 -7.13
CA GLN A 49 0.35 -22.15 -6.28
C GLN A 49 1.69 -22.90 -6.51
N LYS A 50 2.38 -22.62 -7.63
CA LYS A 50 3.71 -23.13 -7.94
C LYS A 50 4.80 -22.21 -7.38
N ALA A 51 4.64 -20.90 -7.50
CA ALA A 51 5.56 -19.90 -6.95
C ALA A 51 5.43 -19.74 -5.41
N GLU A 52 4.27 -20.06 -4.85
CA GLU A 52 4.06 -20.22 -3.40
C GLU A 52 4.92 -21.36 -2.83
N ARG A 53 5.43 -22.28 -3.66
CA ARG A 53 6.39 -23.34 -3.25
C ARG A 53 7.83 -22.84 -3.16
N GLU A 54 8.16 -21.69 -3.73
CA GLU A 54 9.52 -21.11 -3.68
C GLU A 54 9.84 -20.52 -2.28
N PHE A 55 8.81 -20.06 -1.57
CA PHE A 55 8.88 -19.60 -0.17
C PHE A 55 8.02 -20.44 0.80
N GLY A 56 7.30 -21.46 0.33
CA GLY A 56 6.36 -22.25 1.15
C GLY A 56 5.15 -21.46 1.68
N LEU A 57 4.88 -20.27 1.16
CA LEU A 57 3.97 -19.29 1.74
C LEU A 57 3.02 -18.71 0.68
N ASP A 58 1.72 -18.81 0.95
CA ASP A 58 0.69 -18.13 0.19
C ASP A 58 0.48 -16.67 0.64
N SER A 59 -0.09 -15.83 -0.23
CA SER A 59 -0.33 -14.40 0.06
C SER A 59 -1.20 -14.14 1.30
N LYS A 60 -2.11 -15.05 1.65
CA LYS A 60 -3.01 -14.94 2.81
C LYS A 60 -2.30 -15.38 4.10
N THR A 61 -1.43 -16.38 4.05
CA THR A 61 -0.56 -16.78 5.16
C THR A 61 0.50 -15.72 5.44
N LEU A 62 1.14 -15.17 4.41
CA LEU A 62 2.11 -14.07 4.57
C LEU A 62 1.47 -12.82 5.20
N ARG A 63 0.22 -12.49 4.82
CA ARG A 63 -0.54 -11.39 5.46
C ARG A 63 -0.85 -11.63 6.94
N LYS A 64 -1.10 -12.88 7.35
CA LYS A 64 -1.26 -13.24 8.78
C LYS A 64 0.05 -13.10 9.56
N ARG A 65 1.18 -13.48 8.95
CA ARG A 65 2.54 -13.44 9.53
C ARG A 65 3.24 -12.08 9.36
N THR A 66 2.52 -11.02 9.00
CA THR A 66 3.11 -9.68 8.78
C THR A 66 3.79 -9.11 10.04
N CYS A 67 3.31 -9.47 11.24
CA CYS A 67 3.98 -9.10 12.51
C CYS A 67 5.19 -9.99 12.87
N ASP A 68 5.37 -11.14 12.20
CA ASP A 68 6.58 -11.96 12.35
C ASP A 68 7.75 -11.35 11.57
N LEU A 69 7.44 -10.56 10.52
CA LEU A 69 8.39 -9.86 9.67
C LEU A 69 8.90 -8.54 10.26
N LEU A 70 8.09 -7.88 11.09
CA LEU A 70 8.42 -6.65 11.80
C LEU A 70 7.95 -6.82 13.23
N THR A 71 8.89 -7.08 14.14
CA THR A 71 8.60 -7.24 15.58
C THR A 71 8.80 -5.93 16.34
N ALA A 72 8.30 -5.87 17.58
CA ALA A 72 8.50 -4.70 18.44
C ALA A 72 9.99 -4.48 18.74
N GLU A 73 10.72 -5.56 19.01
CA GLU A 73 12.16 -5.57 19.30
C GLU A 73 12.97 -5.03 18.11
N MET A 74 12.65 -5.46 16.88
CA MET A 74 13.32 -4.95 15.67
C MET A 74 13.20 -3.43 15.51
N VAL A 75 12.04 -2.86 15.86
CA VAL A 75 11.76 -1.42 15.81
C VAL A 75 12.43 -0.69 16.98
N ALA A 76 12.33 -1.25 18.18
CA ALA A 76 12.93 -0.73 19.40
C ALA A 76 14.46 -0.63 19.29
N ASP A 77 15.12 -1.72 18.89
CA ASP A 77 16.57 -1.77 18.62
C ASP A 77 16.99 -0.79 17.53
N GLY A 78 16.16 -0.60 16.50
CA GLY A 78 16.42 0.32 15.41
C GLY A 78 16.40 1.79 15.87
N PHE A 79 15.40 2.17 16.66
CA PHE A 79 15.18 3.57 17.03
C PHE A 79 15.68 3.95 18.44
N GLY A 80 16.32 3.02 19.17
CA GLY A 80 16.82 3.25 20.53
C GLY A 80 15.68 3.50 21.53
N LEU A 81 14.65 2.65 21.49
CA LEU A 81 13.48 2.67 22.38
C LEU A 81 13.37 1.34 23.14
N ASN A 82 12.51 1.27 24.16
CA ASN A 82 12.11 -0.03 24.71
C ASN A 82 10.93 -0.59 23.91
N ALA A 83 10.92 -1.91 23.67
CA ALA A 83 9.82 -2.57 22.96
C ALA A 83 8.46 -2.44 23.68
N SER A 84 8.48 -2.30 25.02
CA SER A 84 7.30 -2.04 25.86
C SER A 84 6.61 -0.71 25.57
N ASP A 85 7.35 0.26 25.02
CA ASP A 85 6.86 1.63 24.84
C ASP A 85 6.19 1.80 23.46
N LEU A 86 6.27 0.78 22.60
CA LEU A 86 5.70 0.77 21.26
C LEU A 86 4.22 0.34 21.27
N GLU A 87 3.34 1.20 20.75
CA GLU A 87 1.95 0.86 20.48
C GLU A 87 1.84 0.06 19.16
N GLN A 88 1.33 -1.17 19.22
CA GLN A 88 1.16 -2.02 18.03
C GLN A 88 -0.19 -1.77 17.33
N THR A 89 -0.14 -1.39 16.06
CA THR A 89 -1.30 -1.23 15.17
C THR A 89 -1.37 -2.36 14.14
N LYS A 90 -2.52 -3.06 14.06
CA LYS A 90 -2.78 -4.17 13.11
C LYS A 90 -3.72 -3.82 11.96
N ILE A 91 -3.89 -2.53 11.68
CA ILE A 91 -4.79 -2.03 10.64
C ILE A 91 -4.08 -2.11 9.27
N VAL A 92 -4.52 -3.05 8.43
CA VAL A 92 -4.04 -3.30 7.05
C VAL A 92 -2.55 -3.70 6.96
N GLY A 93 -2.04 -4.39 7.99
CA GLY A 93 -0.67 -4.89 8.03
C GLY A 93 -0.20 -5.08 9.46
N CYS A 94 1.10 -4.87 9.71
CA CYS A 94 1.63 -4.73 11.06
C CYS A 94 2.45 -3.44 11.15
N GLY A 95 2.22 -2.66 12.21
CA GLY A 95 3.05 -1.51 12.51
C GLY A 95 3.12 -1.18 13.98
N TYR A 96 4.06 -0.31 14.31
CA TYR A 96 4.40 0.14 15.65
C TYR A 96 4.55 1.64 15.61
N THR A 97 4.00 2.30 16.63
CA THR A 97 4.13 3.74 16.82
C THR A 97 4.58 4.06 18.23
N TRP A 98 5.36 5.13 18.37
CA TRP A 98 5.71 5.70 19.66
C TRP A 98 5.70 7.22 19.55
N LYS A 99 5.41 7.90 20.67
CA LYS A 99 5.44 9.35 20.78
C LYS A 99 6.09 9.77 22.08
N GLY A 100 6.97 10.75 22.02
CA GLY A 100 7.62 11.33 23.19
C GLY A 100 8.60 12.43 22.79
N ASN A 101 8.81 13.42 23.67
CA ASN A 101 9.76 14.52 23.46
C ASN A 101 9.59 15.26 22.11
N GLU A 102 8.34 15.53 21.71
CA GLU A 102 7.97 16.12 20.41
C GLU A 102 8.34 15.29 19.17
N GLU A 103 8.77 14.03 19.35
CA GLU A 103 9.06 13.09 18.29
C GLU A 103 7.97 12.01 18.15
N VAL A 104 7.91 11.46 16.94
CA VAL A 104 7.14 10.26 16.59
C VAL A 104 8.07 9.23 15.97
N VAL A 105 7.88 7.97 16.35
CA VAL A 105 8.35 6.81 15.58
C VAL A 105 7.15 6.16 14.91
N GLU A 106 7.31 5.80 13.65
CA GLU A 106 6.43 4.88 12.96
C GLU A 106 7.28 3.85 12.22
N ALA A 107 6.93 2.58 12.35
CA ALA A 107 7.45 1.50 11.52
C ALA A 107 6.29 0.58 11.12
N ARG A 108 6.12 0.29 9.82
CA ARG A 108 4.97 -0.47 9.32
C ARG A 108 5.30 -1.28 8.07
N ILE A 109 4.93 -2.56 8.07
CA ILE A 109 4.81 -3.38 6.85
C ILE A 109 3.35 -3.39 6.40
N LEU A 110 3.15 -3.09 5.11
CA LEU A 110 1.84 -3.03 4.46
C LEU A 110 1.82 -3.95 3.23
N MET A 111 0.63 -4.52 2.97
CA MET A 111 0.28 -5.22 1.73
C MET A 111 1.35 -6.22 1.20
N PRO A 112 1.85 -7.17 2.02
CA PRO A 112 2.68 -8.23 1.47
C PRO A 112 1.86 -9.08 0.48
N GLN A 113 2.51 -9.43 -0.62
CA GLN A 113 1.93 -10.16 -1.74
C GLN A 113 2.99 -11.09 -2.35
N VAL A 114 2.60 -12.34 -2.54
CA VAL A 114 3.34 -13.37 -3.29
C VAL A 114 2.81 -13.37 -4.72
N HIS A 115 3.69 -13.32 -5.71
CA HIS A 115 3.34 -13.31 -7.13
C HIS A 115 3.60 -14.67 -7.79
N ALA A 116 2.97 -14.88 -8.95
CA ALA A 116 3.08 -16.11 -9.75
C ALA A 116 4.49 -16.46 -10.26
N SER A 117 5.48 -15.57 -10.09
CA SER A 117 6.90 -15.81 -10.34
C SER A 117 7.71 -14.57 -9.97
N THR A 118 9.03 -14.72 -9.85
CA THR A 118 9.99 -13.61 -9.77
C THR A 118 9.87 -12.63 -10.96
N ALA A 119 9.56 -13.13 -12.16
CA ALA A 119 9.30 -12.29 -13.33
C ALA A 119 8.00 -11.47 -13.20
N ALA A 120 6.93 -12.06 -12.64
CA ALA A 120 5.68 -11.34 -12.36
C ALA A 120 5.89 -10.27 -11.26
N ALA A 121 6.58 -10.61 -10.18
CA ALA A 121 6.93 -9.67 -9.12
C ALA A 121 7.78 -8.51 -9.62
N LYS A 122 8.77 -8.78 -10.48
CA LYS A 122 9.61 -7.74 -11.10
C LYS A 122 8.79 -6.78 -11.95
N LYS A 123 7.94 -7.32 -12.84
CA LYS A 123 7.04 -6.52 -13.68
C LYS A 123 6.06 -5.68 -12.85
N TRP A 124 5.53 -6.25 -11.77
CA TRP A 124 4.68 -5.52 -10.83
C TRP A 124 5.47 -4.39 -10.14
N PHE A 125 6.68 -4.67 -9.67
CA PHE A 125 7.54 -3.69 -9.01
C PHE A 125 7.89 -2.52 -9.92
N GLU A 126 8.32 -2.79 -11.16
CA GLU A 126 8.57 -1.78 -12.20
C GLU A 126 7.34 -0.91 -12.45
N GLY A 127 6.15 -1.51 -12.56
CA GLY A 127 4.89 -0.79 -12.74
C GLY A 127 4.41 -0.01 -11.51
N ALA A 128 4.66 -0.53 -10.30
CA ALA A 128 4.28 0.10 -9.04
C ALA A 128 5.17 1.30 -8.71
N THR A 129 6.45 1.23 -9.06
CA THR A 129 7.51 2.22 -8.77
C THR A 129 7.90 3.08 -9.98
N ALA A 130 7.07 3.11 -11.01
CA ALA A 130 7.23 4.04 -12.11
C ALA A 130 6.95 5.48 -11.64
N ASN A 131 7.86 6.41 -11.94
CA ASN A 131 7.62 7.84 -11.80
C ASN A 131 6.40 8.22 -12.66
N ARG A 132 5.54 9.09 -12.13
CA ARG A 132 4.32 9.55 -12.82
C ARG A 132 4.02 11.00 -12.51
N THR A 133 3.56 11.75 -13.51
CA THR A 133 3.06 13.11 -13.29
C THR A 133 1.70 13.09 -12.57
N LYS A 134 1.28 14.25 -12.08
CA LYS A 134 -0.05 14.47 -11.50
C LYS A 134 -1.17 14.06 -12.46
N GLU A 135 -1.04 14.39 -13.73
CA GLU A 135 -2.02 14.11 -14.79
C GLU A 135 -2.15 12.60 -15.04
N GLU A 136 -1.02 11.88 -15.09
CA GLU A 136 -1.01 10.44 -15.28
C GLU A 136 -1.65 9.70 -14.10
N LEU A 137 -1.35 10.14 -12.87
CA LEU A 137 -1.96 9.63 -11.65
C LEU A 137 -3.45 9.95 -11.59
N ALA A 138 -3.87 11.17 -11.97
CA ALA A 138 -5.27 11.55 -12.05
C ALA A 138 -6.05 10.70 -13.07
N ALA A 139 -5.48 10.49 -14.26
CA ALA A 139 -6.04 9.62 -15.29
C ALA A 139 -6.04 8.12 -14.89
N GLN A 140 -5.07 7.68 -14.09
CA GLN A 140 -5.09 6.34 -13.47
C GLN A 140 -6.23 6.24 -12.44
N MET A 141 -6.38 7.24 -11.56
CA MET A 141 -7.46 7.27 -10.57
C MET A 141 -8.86 7.35 -11.21
N ASP A 142 -9.03 8.06 -12.32
CA ASP A 142 -10.29 8.07 -13.06
C ASP A 142 -10.60 6.70 -13.70
N ARG A 143 -9.59 6.01 -14.26
CA ARG A 143 -9.75 4.63 -14.76
C ARG A 143 -10.13 3.65 -13.66
N ILE A 144 -9.52 3.77 -12.47
CA ILE A 144 -9.83 2.94 -11.29
C ILE A 144 -11.24 3.25 -10.77
N THR A 145 -11.60 4.52 -10.66
CA THR A 145 -12.93 4.96 -10.23
C THR A 145 -14.02 4.44 -11.17
N LYS A 146 -13.81 4.53 -12.49
CA LYS A 146 -14.72 3.99 -13.50
C LYS A 146 -14.89 2.47 -13.35
N LYS A 147 -13.79 1.70 -13.32
CA LYS A 147 -13.84 0.25 -13.11
C LYS A 147 -14.55 -0.14 -11.80
N ALA A 148 -14.33 0.61 -10.72
CA ALA A 148 -15.02 0.37 -9.46
C ALA A 148 -16.53 0.65 -9.53
N GLN A 149 -16.99 1.60 -10.37
CA GLN A 149 -18.42 1.85 -10.63
C GLN A 149 -19.07 0.85 -11.58
N GLU A 150 -18.26 0.09 -12.34
CA GLU A 150 -18.68 -0.99 -13.23
C GLU A 150 -18.74 -2.35 -12.51
N HIS A 151 -18.14 -2.46 -11.33
CA HIS A 151 -18.13 -3.67 -10.50
C HIS A 151 -19.51 -3.98 -9.91
N GLU A 152 -19.95 -5.25 -9.98
CA GLU A 152 -21.28 -5.74 -9.57
C GLU A 152 -21.74 -5.23 -8.18
N LYS A 153 -20.85 -5.26 -7.18
CA LYS A 153 -21.09 -4.85 -5.78
C LYS A 153 -21.40 -3.36 -5.63
N ILE A 154 -21.14 -2.55 -6.66
CA ILE A 154 -21.38 -1.11 -6.75
C ILE A 154 -22.57 -0.86 -7.70
N ASP A 155 -23.61 -1.67 -7.58
CA ASP A 155 -24.89 -1.63 -8.29
C ASP A 155 -25.67 -0.31 -8.13
N THR A 156 -25.84 0.18 -6.90
CA THR A 156 -26.77 1.30 -6.64
C THR A 156 -26.21 2.67 -7.04
N LYS A 157 -27.12 3.60 -7.41
CA LYS A 157 -26.79 5.02 -7.65
C LYS A 157 -26.09 5.68 -6.43
N SER A 158 -26.40 5.24 -5.21
CA SER A 158 -25.76 5.74 -3.99
C SER A 158 -24.30 5.28 -3.91
N LYS A 159 -24.04 3.96 -4.02
CA LYS A 159 -22.69 3.39 -4.04
C LYS A 159 -21.85 4.04 -5.15
N LYS A 160 -22.36 4.13 -6.39
CA LYS A 160 -21.67 4.80 -7.51
C LYS A 160 -21.33 6.27 -7.22
N ARG A 161 -22.20 7.01 -6.52
CA ARG A 161 -21.94 8.39 -6.08
C ARG A 161 -20.84 8.43 -5.00
N THR A 162 -20.83 7.50 -4.05
CA THR A 162 -19.77 7.37 -3.04
C THR A 162 -18.42 7.04 -3.69
N THR A 163 -18.37 6.05 -4.59
CA THR A 163 -17.16 5.72 -5.37
C THR A 163 -16.62 6.93 -6.14
N LYS A 164 -17.50 7.74 -6.76
CA LYS A 164 -17.09 8.99 -7.43
C LYS A 164 -16.54 10.04 -6.45
N LYS A 165 -17.14 10.18 -5.27
CA LYS A 165 -16.64 11.07 -4.21
C LYS A 165 -15.25 10.63 -3.72
N VAL A 166 -15.05 9.35 -3.41
CA VAL A 166 -13.75 8.81 -2.98
C VAL A 166 -12.72 8.94 -4.09
N GLY A 167 -13.07 8.64 -5.34
CA GLY A 167 -12.18 8.86 -6.49
C GLY A 167 -11.75 10.33 -6.65
N GLY A 168 -12.69 11.27 -6.51
CA GLY A 168 -12.38 12.71 -6.48
C GLY A 168 -11.52 13.13 -5.30
N LEU A 169 -11.74 12.54 -4.12
CA LEU A 169 -10.97 12.77 -2.90
C LEU A 169 -9.51 12.35 -3.08
N MET A 170 -9.30 11.12 -3.60
CA MET A 170 -7.97 10.55 -3.87
C MET A 170 -7.22 11.38 -4.92
N LYS A 171 -7.90 11.96 -5.91
CA LYS A 171 -7.26 12.86 -6.89
C LYS A 171 -6.81 14.20 -6.29
N MET A 172 -7.44 14.67 -5.21
CA MET A 172 -6.97 15.86 -4.47
C MET A 172 -5.79 15.56 -3.53
N ALA A 173 -5.49 14.29 -3.27
CA ALA A 173 -4.33 13.84 -2.50
C ALA A 173 -3.13 13.44 -3.40
N ILE A 174 -3.19 13.72 -4.71
CA ILE A 174 -2.04 13.56 -5.60
C ILE A 174 -1.16 14.81 -5.45
N PRO A 175 0.15 14.69 -5.18
CA PRO A 175 1.06 15.84 -5.13
C PRO A 175 1.11 16.60 -6.46
N GLU A 176 1.43 17.89 -6.40
CA GLU A 176 1.48 18.76 -7.59
C GLU A 176 2.60 18.33 -8.55
N GLU A 177 3.73 17.91 -7.98
CA GLU A 177 4.90 17.36 -8.65
C GLU A 177 4.73 15.90 -9.14
N GLY A 178 3.59 15.26 -8.84
CA GLY A 178 3.35 13.84 -9.11
C GLY A 178 4.02 12.94 -8.06
N ILE A 179 4.47 11.76 -8.49
CA ILE A 179 5.20 10.81 -7.62
C ILE A 179 6.48 10.38 -8.32
N SER A 180 7.61 10.52 -7.63
CA SER A 180 8.90 9.97 -8.03
C SER A 180 9.37 8.89 -7.06
N TYR A 181 10.22 8.00 -7.56
CA TYR A 181 10.78 6.88 -6.81
C TYR A 181 12.31 6.90 -6.85
N GLU A 182 12.92 6.85 -5.68
CA GLU A 182 14.37 6.79 -5.49
C GLU A 182 14.79 5.36 -5.14
N ASN A 183 15.86 4.84 -5.75
CA ASN A 183 16.36 3.48 -5.45
C ASN A 183 16.98 3.43 -4.03
N LEU A 184 16.63 2.42 -3.24
CA LEU A 184 17.27 2.12 -1.96
C LEU A 184 18.13 0.85 -2.10
N PRO A 185 19.46 0.97 -2.27
CA PRO A 185 20.35 -0.19 -2.39
C PRO A 185 20.44 -0.97 -1.06
N GLY A 186 20.71 -2.28 -1.16
CA GLY A 186 20.91 -3.16 0.00
C GLY A 186 19.64 -3.71 0.65
N ILE A 187 18.45 -3.42 0.11
CA ILE A 187 17.17 -3.93 0.61
C ILE A 187 16.54 -4.86 -0.44
N GLY A 188 16.52 -6.16 -0.16
CA GLY A 188 15.92 -7.15 -1.06
C GLY A 188 16.70 -7.31 -2.36
N ASP A 189 15.98 -7.67 -3.43
CA ASP A 189 16.52 -7.67 -4.78
C ASP A 189 16.44 -6.26 -5.39
N GLU A 190 15.33 -5.57 -5.11
CA GLU A 190 15.06 -4.19 -5.51
C GLU A 190 14.20 -3.51 -4.43
N ALA A 191 14.54 -2.27 -4.09
CA ALA A 191 13.69 -1.41 -3.27
C ALA A 191 13.70 0.03 -3.79
N ARG A 192 12.55 0.70 -3.70
CA ARG A 192 12.39 2.10 -4.09
C ARG A 192 11.46 2.84 -3.13
N ILE A 193 11.87 4.03 -2.70
CA ILE A 193 11.09 4.90 -1.80
C ILE A 193 10.34 5.96 -2.59
N ALA A 194 9.05 6.14 -2.30
CA ALA A 194 8.21 7.13 -2.96
C ALA A 194 8.40 8.52 -2.34
N SER A 195 8.49 9.57 -3.16
CA SER A 195 8.72 10.94 -2.72
C SER A 195 7.54 11.56 -1.95
N ASN A 196 6.34 11.01 -2.10
CA ASN A 196 5.09 11.61 -1.60
C ASN A 196 4.68 11.17 -0.18
N ASP A 197 5.24 10.07 0.32
CA ASP A 197 4.95 9.53 1.68
C ASP A 197 6.18 8.90 2.36
N GLY A 198 7.29 8.71 1.65
CA GLY A 198 8.47 7.98 2.11
C GLY A 198 8.22 6.51 2.43
N THR A 199 7.16 5.91 1.86
CA THR A 199 6.96 4.47 1.88
C THR A 199 7.86 3.83 0.82
N ALA A 200 8.66 2.85 1.21
CA ALA A 200 9.37 2.01 0.27
C ALA A 200 8.52 0.85 -0.21
N ILE A 201 8.60 0.57 -1.51
CA ILE A 201 8.19 -0.70 -2.11
C ILE A 201 9.44 -1.57 -2.19
N VAL A 202 9.35 -2.83 -1.78
CA VAL A 202 10.46 -3.80 -1.74
C VAL A 202 10.05 -5.06 -2.49
N ARG A 203 10.99 -5.65 -3.24
CA ARG A 203 10.85 -6.95 -3.91
C ARG A 203 11.96 -7.91 -3.45
N VAL A 204 11.58 -9.16 -3.18
CA VAL A 204 12.48 -10.27 -2.82
C VAL A 204 11.97 -11.52 -3.54
N GLY A 205 12.70 -12.01 -4.55
CA GLY A 205 12.21 -13.09 -5.41
C GLY A 205 10.85 -12.75 -6.03
N ASN A 206 9.86 -13.63 -5.81
CA ASN A 206 8.46 -13.44 -6.19
C ASN A 206 7.61 -12.69 -5.16
N VAL A 207 8.17 -12.22 -4.04
CA VAL A 207 7.43 -11.49 -2.99
C VAL A 207 7.63 -9.99 -3.14
N THR A 208 6.56 -9.21 -2.92
CA THR A 208 6.62 -7.76 -2.77
C THR A 208 5.89 -7.31 -1.51
N PHE A 209 6.40 -6.29 -0.84
CA PHE A 209 5.73 -5.64 0.29
C PHE A 209 6.03 -4.14 0.29
N ARG A 210 5.36 -3.39 1.16
CA ARG A 210 5.68 -2.00 1.46
C ARG A 210 6.20 -1.85 2.88
N LEU A 211 7.17 -0.97 3.07
CA LEU A 211 7.79 -0.65 4.36
C LEU A 211 7.89 0.87 4.52
N SER A 212 7.28 1.40 5.58
CA SER A 212 7.46 2.78 6.03
C SER A 212 8.15 2.73 7.38
N ALA A 213 9.23 3.48 7.58
CA ALA A 213 9.97 3.48 8.84
C ALA A 213 10.70 4.81 9.07
N TYR A 214 10.46 5.49 10.20
CA TYR A 214 11.10 6.75 10.56
C TYR A 214 11.02 7.06 12.06
N ARG A 215 11.95 7.89 12.52
CA ARG A 215 11.88 8.68 13.76
C ARG A 215 12.09 10.14 13.39
N CYS A 216 11.13 11.01 13.69
CA CYS A 216 11.22 12.44 13.37
C CYS A 216 10.33 13.27 14.30
N LYS A 217 10.36 14.60 14.16
CA LYS A 217 9.43 15.50 14.87
C LYS A 217 7.98 15.18 14.51
N GLU A 218 7.09 15.25 15.50
CA GLU A 218 5.65 15.05 15.31
C GLU A 218 5.10 16.03 14.27
N LYS A 219 4.15 15.56 13.44
CA LYS A 219 3.49 16.39 12.44
C LYS A 219 2.85 17.63 13.11
N PRO A 220 3.05 18.85 12.56
CA PRO A 220 2.37 20.04 13.06
C PRO A 220 0.85 19.85 13.14
N LYS A 221 0.25 20.27 14.26
CA LYS A 221 -1.20 20.26 14.43
C LYS A 221 -1.85 21.19 13.40
N VAL A 222 -2.99 20.77 12.87
CA VAL A 222 -3.77 21.60 11.94
C VAL A 222 -4.65 22.53 12.75
N ASP A 223 -4.33 23.82 12.79
CA ASP A 223 -5.23 24.83 13.33
C ASP A 223 -6.53 24.85 12.51
N ILE A 224 -7.67 24.64 13.18
CA ILE A 224 -8.98 24.59 12.53
C ILE A 224 -9.46 26.02 12.25
N VAL A 225 -8.85 26.65 11.25
CA VAL A 225 -9.13 28.03 10.79
C VAL A 225 -10.39 28.12 9.91
N SER A 226 -11.06 27.01 9.63
CA SER A 226 -12.25 26.97 8.77
C SER A 226 -13.17 25.78 9.08
N THR A 227 -14.48 26.02 9.07
CA THR A 227 -15.52 25.00 9.13
C THR A 227 -15.85 24.39 7.76
N ASP A 228 -15.31 24.92 6.65
CA ASP A 228 -15.45 24.34 5.31
C ASP A 228 -14.57 23.07 5.20
N PRO A 229 -15.17 21.87 5.03
CA PRO A 229 -14.41 20.62 4.96
C PRO A 229 -13.40 20.58 3.82
N LYS A 230 -13.64 21.29 2.70
CA LYS A 230 -12.69 21.31 1.58
C LYS A 230 -11.43 22.12 1.92
N LYS A 231 -11.60 23.28 2.57
CA LYS A 231 -10.48 24.12 3.01
C LYS A 231 -9.68 23.43 4.10
N LEU A 232 -10.36 22.82 5.07
CA LEU A 232 -9.71 22.03 6.12
C LEU A 232 -8.90 20.87 5.52
N MET A 233 -9.46 20.15 4.53
CA MET A 233 -8.74 19.07 3.88
C MET A 233 -7.54 19.56 3.06
N ALA A 234 -7.71 20.61 2.25
CA ALA A 234 -6.61 21.18 1.46
C ALA A 234 -5.44 21.60 2.37
N ARG A 235 -5.74 22.28 3.49
CA ARG A 235 -4.73 22.65 4.50
C ARG A 235 -4.09 21.43 5.17
N THR A 236 -4.86 20.38 5.43
CA THR A 236 -4.35 19.13 6.00
C THR A 236 -3.38 18.41 5.06
N MET A 237 -3.65 18.41 3.74
CA MET A 237 -2.77 17.86 2.72
C MET A 237 -1.52 18.72 2.53
N GLU A 238 -1.64 20.04 2.52
CA GLU A 238 -0.49 20.97 2.48
C GLU A 238 0.49 20.72 3.64
N ILE A 239 -0.02 20.58 4.87
CA ILE A 239 0.79 20.28 6.05
C ILE A 239 1.35 18.85 5.99
N GLU A 240 0.62 17.88 5.43
CA GLU A 240 1.14 16.52 5.18
C GLU A 240 2.32 16.54 4.20
N HIS A 241 2.14 17.11 3.02
CA HIS A 241 3.18 17.16 1.98
C HIS A 241 4.44 17.88 2.49
N LYS A 242 4.27 19.00 3.20
CA LYS A 242 5.38 19.72 3.83
C LYS A 242 6.10 18.87 4.87
N TRP A 243 5.37 18.24 5.79
CA TRP A 243 5.96 17.40 6.84
C TRP A 243 6.63 16.14 6.28
N VAL A 244 6.08 15.52 5.24
CA VAL A 244 6.73 14.42 4.52
C VAL A 244 8.04 14.91 3.91
N ALA A 245 8.03 16.01 3.14
CA ALA A 245 9.23 16.57 2.51
C ALA A 245 10.33 16.89 3.54
N GLU A 246 9.97 17.53 4.66
CA GLU A 246 10.88 17.85 5.78
C GLU A 246 11.40 16.59 6.51
N THR A 247 10.73 15.45 6.40
CA THR A 247 11.08 14.20 7.10
C THR A 247 11.60 13.08 6.18
N MET A 248 11.73 13.32 4.87
CA MET A 248 12.17 12.30 3.90
C MET A 248 13.52 11.67 4.24
N ASP A 249 14.48 12.42 4.79
CA ASP A 249 15.77 11.86 5.21
C ASP A 249 15.65 10.89 6.39
N ALA A 250 14.74 11.17 7.34
CA ALA A 250 14.45 10.25 8.43
C ALA A 250 13.75 8.98 7.92
N ARG A 251 12.87 9.12 6.90
CA ARG A 251 12.20 8.01 6.21
C ARG A 251 13.17 7.13 5.44
N ARG A 252 14.08 7.72 4.65
CA ARG A 252 15.18 6.99 3.97
C ARG A 252 16.02 6.21 4.97
N LYS A 253 16.48 6.85 6.05
CA LYS A 253 17.32 6.23 7.09
C LYS A 253 16.60 5.10 7.83
N GLY A 254 15.37 5.32 8.28
CA GLY A 254 14.59 4.30 8.99
C GLY A 254 14.28 3.08 8.12
N VAL A 255 13.94 3.29 6.84
CA VAL A 255 13.73 2.20 5.88
C VAL A 255 15.05 1.47 5.57
N ALA A 256 16.15 2.18 5.33
CA ALA A 256 17.46 1.56 5.09
C ALA A 256 17.96 0.73 6.28
N MET A 257 17.58 1.12 7.49
CA MET A 257 17.91 0.42 8.73
C MET A 257 17.05 -0.83 8.99
N LEU A 258 15.72 -0.74 8.82
CA LEU A 258 14.82 -1.87 9.09
C LEU A 258 14.64 -2.82 7.90
N GLY A 259 14.75 -2.31 6.67
CA GLY A 259 14.55 -3.07 5.43
C GLY A 259 15.36 -4.36 5.35
N PRO A 260 16.69 -4.33 5.58
CA PRO A 260 17.51 -5.54 5.55
C PRO A 260 17.07 -6.59 6.58
N LYS A 261 16.74 -6.16 7.81
CA LYS A 261 16.26 -7.05 8.89
C LYS A 261 14.92 -7.71 8.52
N VAL A 262 14.00 -6.95 7.92
CA VAL A 262 12.70 -7.46 7.42
C VAL A 262 12.90 -8.48 6.31
N VAL A 263 13.80 -8.20 5.36
CA VAL A 263 14.14 -9.10 4.25
C VAL A 263 14.81 -10.38 4.75
N GLU A 264 15.66 -10.29 5.77
CA GLU A 264 16.25 -11.45 6.43
C GLU A 264 15.16 -12.31 7.09
N LYS A 265 14.25 -11.71 7.86
CA LYS A 265 13.13 -12.44 8.47
C LYS A 265 12.25 -13.13 7.45
N LEU A 266 11.95 -12.49 6.33
CA LEU A 266 11.18 -13.08 5.22
C LEU A 266 11.82 -14.35 4.65
N LYS A 267 13.15 -14.43 4.62
CA LYS A 267 13.90 -15.62 4.16
C LYS A 267 13.94 -16.76 5.18
N THR A 268 13.43 -16.52 6.40
CA THR A 268 13.40 -17.50 7.52
C THR A 268 11.98 -17.90 7.94
N LEU A 269 10.94 -17.41 7.25
CA LEU A 269 9.55 -17.74 7.55
C LEU A 269 9.18 -19.17 7.13
#